data_AF-B5JIT3-F1
#
_entry.id   AF-B5JIT3-F1
#
_cell.length_a   1.000
_cell.length_b   1.000
_cell.length_c   1.000
_cell.angle_alpha   90.00
_cell.angle_beta   90.00
_cell.angle_gamma   90.00
#
_symmetry.space_group_name_H-M   'P 1'
#
loop_
_entity.id
_entity.type
_entity.pdbx_description
1 polymer ?
#
loop_
_entity_poly.entity_id
_entity_poly.type
_entity_poly.pdbx_seq_one_letter_code
_entity_poly.pdbx_strand_id
1 'polypeptide(L)'
;MKLVISLCLALIAAHAIQAQEERIIVFPVEAIADGARFSKAKFNETYPGIDVTQYGLSDEGWYIRYKHELLTYLYGPLEELNYARRQKKLLEEIRLSVVLKNPSLSSSTVDIIRFDFNATPGNMGVQEDVDNPYLIPELVGEKEEE
;
A
#
# COMPACT_ATOMS: atom_id res chain seq x y z
N MET A 1 20.36 35.60 33.82
CA MET A 1 19.65 34.35 34.17
C MET A 1 18.49 33.98 33.22
N LYS A 2 18.04 34.84 32.29
CA LYS A 2 16.96 34.51 31.33
C LYS A 2 17.43 33.73 30.08
N LEU A 3 18.73 33.77 29.77
CA LEU A 3 19.32 33.14 28.58
C LEU A 3 19.51 31.62 28.70
N VAL A 4 19.73 31.11 29.91
CA VAL A 4 20.01 29.68 30.14
C VAL A 4 18.73 28.83 30.07
N ILE A 5 17.58 29.40 30.45
CA ILE A 5 16.29 28.69 30.45
C ILE A 5 15.78 28.49 29.01
N SER A 6 16.07 29.42 28.10
CA SER A 6 15.67 29.31 26.69
C SER A 6 16.42 28.20 25.94
N LEU A 7 17.63 27.84 26.37
CA LEU A 7 18.43 26.80 25.73
C LEU A 7 17.90 25.38 26.07
N CYS A 8 17.33 25.20 27.27
CA CYS A 8 16.75 23.92 27.68
C CYS A 8 15.43 23.60 26.97
N LEU A 9 14.61 24.60 26.61
CA LEU A 9 13.37 24.34 25.84
C LEU A 9 13.64 23.97 24.37
N ALA A 10 14.74 24.45 23.78
CA ALA A 10 15.10 24.10 22.40
C ALA A 10 15.66 22.66 22.27
N LEU A 11 16.28 22.12 23.33
CA LEU A 11 16.86 20.77 23.33
C LEU A 11 15.84 19.65 23.53
N ILE A 12 14.66 19.94 24.12
CA ILE A 12 13.60 18.94 24.32
C ILE A 12 12.77 18.76 23.04
N ALA A 13 12.65 19.79 22.19
CA ALA A 13 11.88 19.71 20.94
C ALA A 13 12.55 18.82 19.85
N ALA A 14 13.83 18.51 19.97
CA ALA A 14 14.56 17.69 19.00
C ALA A 14 14.36 16.17 19.16
N HIS A 15 13.72 15.71 20.25
CA HIS A 15 13.62 14.28 20.57
C HIS A 15 12.31 13.60 20.08
N ALA A 16 11.43 14.32 19.39
CA ALA A 16 10.12 13.80 18.97
C ALA A 16 9.96 13.66 17.45
N ILE A 17 11.05 13.61 16.68
CA ILE A 17 11.00 13.08 15.31
C ILE A 17 11.13 11.56 15.46
N GLN A 18 10.05 10.89 15.87
CA GLN A 18 9.94 9.47 15.56
C GLN A 18 9.90 9.40 14.03
N ALA A 19 10.99 8.89 13.44
CA ALA A 19 10.98 8.47 12.05
C ALA A 19 9.79 7.53 11.90
N GLN A 20 8.75 7.98 11.20
CA GLN A 20 7.63 7.11 10.93
C GLN A 20 8.13 6.08 9.92
N GLU A 21 8.28 4.83 10.35
CA GLU A 21 8.76 3.73 9.51
C GLU A 21 7.61 3.17 8.67
N GLU A 22 7.90 2.81 7.42
CA GLU A 22 6.94 2.15 6.55
C GLU A 22 6.55 0.78 7.14
N ARG A 23 5.25 0.55 7.28
CA ARG A 23 4.70 -0.70 7.77
C ARG A 23 4.17 -1.54 6.63
N ILE A 24 4.70 -2.75 6.46
CA ILE A 24 4.32 -3.67 5.38
C ILE A 24 3.65 -4.89 6.00
N ILE A 25 2.36 -5.08 5.72
CA ILE A 25 1.58 -6.23 6.21
C ILE A 25 1.14 -7.10 5.03
N VAL A 26 1.37 -8.40 5.16
CA VAL A 26 0.90 -9.40 4.18
C VAL A 26 -0.38 -10.06 4.67
N PHE A 27 -1.35 -10.17 3.78
CA PHE A 27 -2.62 -10.85 3.96
C PHE A 27 -2.82 -11.91 2.87
N PRO A 28 -3.61 -12.96 3.15
CA PRO A 28 -4.08 -13.85 2.10
C PRO A 28 -5.03 -13.11 1.16
N VAL A 29 -5.16 -13.58 -0.09
CA VAL A 29 -5.93 -12.87 -1.14
C VAL A 29 -7.42 -12.74 -0.82
N GLU A 30 -7.98 -13.70 -0.09
CA GLU A 30 -9.39 -13.73 0.33
C GLU A 30 -9.76 -12.53 1.20
N ALA A 31 -8.77 -11.94 1.88
CA ALA A 31 -8.95 -10.75 2.70
C ALA A 31 -9.44 -9.54 1.87
N ILE A 32 -9.19 -9.48 0.56
CA ILE A 32 -9.73 -8.42 -0.30
C ILE A 32 -11.27 -8.46 -0.29
N ALA A 33 -11.84 -9.63 -0.62
CA ALA A 33 -13.28 -9.79 -0.72
C ALA A 33 -13.97 -9.65 0.65
N ASP A 34 -13.36 -10.19 1.70
CA ASP A 34 -13.91 -10.11 3.04
C ASP A 34 -13.72 -8.73 3.69
N GLY A 35 -12.72 -7.95 3.28
CA GLY A 35 -12.54 -6.56 3.69
C GLY A 35 -13.70 -5.64 3.28
N ALA A 36 -14.44 -5.98 2.21
CA ALA A 36 -15.66 -5.28 1.81
C ALA A 36 -16.88 -5.65 2.66
N ARG A 37 -16.84 -6.80 3.34
CA ARG A 37 -18.00 -7.43 3.99
C ARG A 37 -17.93 -7.37 5.51
N PHE A 38 -16.73 -7.51 6.06
CA PHE A 38 -16.52 -7.61 7.50
C PHE A 38 -16.43 -6.23 8.16
N SER A 39 -16.83 -6.19 9.43
CA SER A 39 -16.45 -5.08 10.29
C SER A 39 -14.94 -5.12 10.55
N LYS A 40 -14.35 -3.97 10.90
CA LYS A 40 -12.92 -3.90 11.26
C LYS A 40 -12.52 -4.92 12.33
N ALA A 41 -13.33 -5.08 13.37
CA ALA A 41 -13.06 -6.02 14.44
C ALA A 41 -13.03 -7.47 13.92
N LYS A 42 -14.00 -7.85 13.09
CA LYS A 42 -14.07 -9.20 12.53
C LYS A 42 -12.95 -9.46 11.51
N PHE A 43 -12.61 -8.46 10.72
CA PHE A 43 -11.49 -8.52 9.79
C PHE A 43 -10.18 -8.79 10.53
N ASN A 44 -9.88 -8.01 11.59
CA ASN A 44 -8.65 -8.16 12.36
C ASN A 44 -8.56 -9.49 13.11
N GLU A 45 -9.69 -10.04 13.56
CA GLU A 45 -9.75 -11.36 14.19
C GLU A 45 -9.47 -12.48 13.16
N THR A 46 -10.07 -12.38 11.97
CA THR A 46 -9.94 -13.39 10.91
C THR A 46 -8.57 -13.32 10.23
N TYR A 47 -8.07 -12.11 10.02
CA TYR A 47 -6.84 -11.81 9.29
C TYR A 47 -5.94 -10.93 10.17
N PRO A 48 -5.10 -11.53 11.04
CA PRO A 48 -4.15 -10.78 11.84
C PRO A 48 -3.05 -10.11 10.98
N GLY A 49 -2.78 -10.68 9.80
CA GLY A 49 -1.71 -10.23 8.91
C GLY A 49 -0.32 -10.63 9.40
N ILE A 50 0.65 -10.62 8.49
CA ILE A 50 2.06 -10.88 8.79
C ILE A 50 2.83 -9.58 8.60
N ASP A 51 3.46 -9.08 9.66
CA ASP A 51 4.29 -7.88 9.59
C ASP A 51 5.68 -8.24 9.05
N VAL A 52 5.98 -7.75 7.84
CA VAL A 52 7.22 -8.06 7.12
C VAL A 52 8.15 -6.87 6.99
N THR A 53 7.89 -5.77 7.70
CA THR A 53 8.69 -4.53 7.61
C THR A 53 10.19 -4.76 7.77
N GLN A 54 10.60 -5.65 8.69
CA GLN A 54 12.01 -5.87 9.01
C GLN A 54 12.69 -6.94 8.16
N TYR A 55 11.93 -7.90 7.60
CA TYR A 55 12.48 -9.12 7.01
C TYR A 55 12.14 -9.28 5.53
N GLY A 56 11.22 -8.49 4.99
CA GLY A 56 10.75 -8.59 3.62
C GLY A 56 9.86 -9.82 3.38
N LEU A 57 9.52 -10.04 2.10
CA LEU A 57 8.67 -11.15 1.68
C LEU A 57 9.43 -12.48 1.70
N SER A 58 8.72 -13.54 2.07
CA SER A 58 9.21 -14.91 2.14
C SER A 58 8.77 -15.80 0.99
N ASP A 59 7.80 -15.36 0.18
CA ASP A 59 7.16 -16.23 -0.81
C ASP A 59 7.08 -15.53 -2.16
N GLU A 60 7.64 -16.15 -3.19
CA GLU A 60 7.61 -15.65 -4.57
C GLU A 60 6.19 -15.67 -5.14
N GLY A 61 5.93 -14.72 -6.05
CA GLY A 61 4.67 -14.65 -6.77
C GLY A 61 4.19 -13.23 -6.96
N TRP A 62 2.95 -13.13 -7.42
CA TRP A 62 2.26 -11.86 -7.61
C TRP A 62 1.57 -11.43 -6.34
N TYR A 63 1.68 -10.15 -6.01
CA TYR A 63 0.96 -9.53 -4.91
C TYR A 63 0.17 -8.34 -5.43
N ILE A 64 -1.04 -8.17 -4.90
CA ILE A 64 -1.77 -6.92 -5.03
C ILE A 64 -1.30 -6.04 -3.89
N ARG A 65 -0.80 -4.86 -4.20
CA ARG A 65 -0.31 -3.89 -3.23
C ARG A 65 -1.31 -2.76 -3.07
N TYR A 66 -1.73 -2.50 -1.83
CA TYR A 66 -2.40 -1.26 -1.44
C TYR A 66 -1.42 -0.41 -0.65
N LYS A 67 -1.30 0.88 -1.00
CA LYS A 67 -0.44 1.81 -0.27
C LYS A 67 -1.22 3.05 0.14
N HIS A 68 -1.04 3.49 1.38
CA HIS A 68 -1.52 4.77 1.87
C HIS A 68 -0.57 5.32 2.92
N GLU A 69 0.01 6.49 2.66
CA GLU A 69 1.06 7.09 3.50
C GLU A 69 2.22 6.09 3.73
N LEU A 70 2.44 5.70 4.99
CA LEU A 70 3.50 4.77 5.42
C LEU A 70 2.97 3.37 5.66
N LEU A 71 1.78 3.05 5.15
CA LEU A 71 1.18 1.74 5.28
C LEU A 71 1.10 1.07 3.91
N THR A 72 1.67 -0.13 3.83
CA THR A 72 1.62 -0.99 2.65
C THR A 72 0.98 -2.31 3.04
N TYR A 73 -0.09 -2.68 2.35
CA TYR A 73 -0.72 -4.00 2.45
C TYR A 73 -0.46 -4.79 1.18
N LEU A 74 -0.07 -6.04 1.35
CA LEU A 74 0.19 -6.98 0.26
C LEU A 74 -0.79 -8.14 0.38
N TYR A 75 -1.45 -8.48 -0.72
CA TYR A 75 -2.39 -9.60 -0.81
C TYR A 75 -1.84 -10.65 -1.78
N GLY A 76 -1.49 -11.82 -1.26
CA GLY A 76 -0.84 -12.88 -2.03
C GLY A 76 -0.05 -13.86 -1.15
N PRO A 77 0.91 -14.61 -1.73
CA PRO A 77 1.29 -14.63 -3.14
C PRO A 77 0.23 -15.28 -4.04
N LEU A 78 0.21 -14.89 -5.32
CA LEU A 78 -0.60 -15.49 -6.37
C LEU A 78 0.28 -16.02 -7.49
N GLU A 79 -0.07 -17.17 -8.06
CA GLU A 79 0.67 -17.77 -9.17
C GLU A 79 0.37 -17.08 -10.50
N GLU A 80 -0.90 -16.78 -10.76
CA GLU A 80 -1.36 -16.26 -12.05
C GLU A 80 -1.58 -14.75 -12.06
N LEU A 81 -0.88 -14.03 -12.95
CA LEU A 81 -1.07 -12.59 -13.16
C LEU A 81 -2.52 -12.23 -13.53
N ASN A 82 -3.19 -13.08 -14.32
CA ASN A 82 -4.59 -12.83 -14.70
C ASN A 82 -5.54 -12.89 -13.50
N TYR A 83 -5.26 -13.73 -12.51
CA TYR A 83 -6.01 -13.74 -11.26
C TYR A 83 -5.67 -12.50 -10.43
N ALA A 84 -4.38 -12.13 -10.32
CA ALA A 84 -3.96 -10.91 -9.64
C ALA A 84 -4.64 -9.65 -10.21
N ARG A 85 -4.78 -9.54 -11.55
CA ARG A 85 -5.53 -8.46 -12.22
C ARG A 85 -6.99 -8.38 -11.79
N ARG A 86 -7.67 -9.54 -11.70
CA ARG A 86 -9.08 -9.57 -11.22
C ARG A 86 -9.18 -9.10 -9.77
N GLN A 87 -8.25 -9.50 -8.91
CA GLN A 87 -8.23 -9.11 -7.50
C GLN A 87 -7.84 -7.64 -7.30
N LYS A 88 -6.89 -7.12 -8.10
CA LYS A 88 -6.56 -5.68 -8.16
C LYS A 88 -7.81 -4.87 -8.48
N LYS A 89 -8.58 -5.27 -9.50
CA LYS A 89 -9.82 -4.59 -9.87
C LYS A 89 -10.82 -4.54 -8.72
N LEU A 90 -11.04 -5.68 -8.05
CA LEU A 90 -11.92 -5.74 -6.89
C LEU A 90 -11.46 -4.81 -5.77
N LEU A 91 -10.16 -4.81 -5.44
CA LEU A 91 -9.62 -3.94 -4.40
C LEU A 91 -9.72 -2.45 -4.75
N GLU A 92 -9.55 -2.11 -6.03
CA GLU A 92 -9.68 -0.74 -6.52
C GLU A 92 -11.14 -0.25 -6.41
N GLU A 93 -12.12 -1.07 -6.75
CA GLU A 93 -13.55 -0.76 -6.58
C GLU A 93 -13.91 -0.53 -5.10
N ILE A 94 -13.36 -1.37 -4.21
CA ILE A 94 -13.50 -1.21 -2.75
C ILE A 94 -12.87 0.10 -2.30
N ARG A 95 -11.63 0.38 -2.72
CA ARG A 95 -10.90 1.61 -2.39
C ARG A 95 -11.71 2.84 -2.80
N LEU A 96 -12.18 2.91 -4.04
CA LEU A 96 -12.97 4.04 -4.53
C LEU A 96 -14.24 4.24 -3.69
N SER A 97 -14.93 3.15 -3.36
CA SER A 97 -16.14 3.19 -2.51
C SER A 97 -15.86 3.71 -1.10
N VAL A 98 -14.68 3.40 -0.55
CA VAL A 98 -14.24 3.87 0.77
C VAL A 98 -13.78 5.33 0.71
N VAL A 99 -13.04 5.74 -0.33
CA VAL A 99 -12.58 7.13 -0.55
C VAL A 99 -13.76 8.09 -0.66
N LEU A 100 -14.85 7.69 -1.31
CA LEU A 100 -16.09 8.50 -1.36
C LEU A 100 -16.66 8.81 0.04
N LYS A 101 -16.50 7.89 0.99
CA LYS A 101 -16.96 8.07 2.38
C LYS A 101 -15.90 8.74 3.25
N ASN A 102 -14.62 8.60 2.89
CA ASN A 102 -13.49 9.15 3.61
C ASN A 102 -12.44 9.72 2.64
N PRO A 103 -12.57 11.01 2.25
CA PRO A 103 -11.69 11.63 1.26
C PRO A 103 -10.22 11.73 1.65
N SER A 104 -9.89 11.59 2.95
CA SER A 104 -8.48 11.57 3.41
C SER A 104 -7.67 10.43 2.78
N LEU A 105 -8.34 9.36 2.35
CA LEU A 105 -7.73 8.20 1.71
C LEU A 105 -7.49 8.38 0.21
N SER A 106 -7.80 9.54 -0.37
CA SER A 106 -7.72 9.78 -1.82
C SER A 106 -6.34 9.57 -2.43
N SER A 107 -5.27 9.78 -1.65
CA SER A 107 -3.88 9.53 -2.05
C SER A 107 -3.48 8.05 -2.06
N SER A 108 -4.37 7.15 -1.63
CA SER A 108 -4.08 5.71 -1.63
C SER A 108 -4.07 5.11 -3.04
N THR A 109 -3.19 4.14 -3.27
CA THR A 109 -2.99 3.49 -4.58
C THR A 109 -3.14 1.99 -4.50
N VAL A 110 -3.49 1.36 -5.63
CA VAL A 110 -3.49 -0.11 -5.79
C VAL A 110 -2.72 -0.50 -7.05
N ASP A 111 -1.75 -1.38 -6.90
CA ASP A 111 -0.90 -1.88 -8.00
C ASP A 111 -0.60 -3.38 -7.85
N ILE A 112 0.02 -3.97 -8.87
CA ILE A 112 0.47 -5.37 -8.84
C ILE A 112 1.99 -5.38 -8.87
N ILE A 113 2.59 -6.13 -7.95
CA ILE A 113 4.04 -6.35 -7.91
C ILE A 113 4.34 -7.83 -8.03
N ARG A 114 5.53 -8.16 -8.56
CA ARG A 114 6.08 -9.52 -8.50
C ARG A 114 7.24 -9.55 -7.53
N PHE A 115 7.21 -10.49 -6.59
CA PHE A 115 8.35 -10.83 -5.76
C PHE A 115 9.02 -12.10 -6.29
N ASP A 116 10.35 -12.04 -6.39
CA ASP A 116 11.22 -13.10 -6.88
C ASP A 116 12.55 -12.97 -6.11
N PHE A 117 13.06 -14.06 -5.54
CA PHE A 117 14.29 -14.07 -4.76
C PHE A 117 15.53 -13.71 -5.59
N ASN A 118 15.44 -13.90 -6.91
CA ASN A 118 16.52 -13.60 -7.85
C ASN A 118 16.48 -12.17 -8.39
N ALA A 119 15.50 -11.35 -7.99
CA ALA A 119 15.43 -9.95 -8.35
C ALA A 119 16.52 -9.15 -7.63
N THR A 120 17.27 -8.32 -8.37
CA THR A 120 18.30 -7.43 -7.80
C THR A 120 17.71 -6.54 -6.69
N PRO A 121 18.40 -6.35 -5.54
CA PRO A 121 17.93 -5.46 -4.48
C PRO A 121 17.57 -4.08 -5.03
N GLY A 122 16.33 -3.63 -4.79
CA GLY A 122 15.78 -2.38 -5.33
C GLY A 122 14.88 -2.57 -6.57
N ASN A 123 14.76 -3.78 -7.09
CA ASN A 123 13.96 -4.11 -8.28
C ASN A 123 12.75 -4.99 -7.93
N MET A 124 11.99 -4.59 -6.89
CA MET A 124 10.62 -5.09 -6.68
C MET A 124 9.81 -4.55 -7.85
N GLY A 125 9.74 -5.31 -8.95
CA GLY A 125 9.23 -4.84 -10.23
C GLY A 125 7.85 -4.23 -10.06
N VAL A 126 7.75 -2.91 -10.21
CA VAL A 126 6.49 -2.24 -10.50
C VAL A 126 6.25 -2.52 -11.97
N GLN A 127 5.40 -3.51 -12.26
CA GLN A 127 4.90 -3.60 -13.61
C GLN A 127 3.72 -2.63 -13.69
N GLU A 128 4.00 -1.45 -14.23
CA GLU A 128 2.94 -0.51 -14.59
C GLU A 128 1.95 -1.23 -15.49
N ASP A 129 0.69 -1.22 -15.08
CA ASP A 129 -0.42 -1.82 -15.81
C ASP A 129 -0.74 -0.87 -16.98
N VAL A 130 0.08 -0.92 -18.04
CA VAL A 130 -0.03 -0.08 -19.25
C VAL A 130 -1.42 -0.24 -19.90
N ASP A 131 -2.07 -1.38 -19.68
CA ASP A 131 -3.41 -1.69 -20.17
C ASP A 131 -4.52 -1.36 -19.14
N ASN A 132 -4.25 -0.61 -18.08
CA ASN A 132 -5.24 -0.27 -17.06
C ASN A 132 -6.32 0.66 -17.66
N PRO A 133 -7.57 0.19 -17.88
CA PRO A 133 -8.61 0.99 -18.50
C PRO A 133 -9.15 2.10 -17.59
N TYR A 134 -8.61 2.24 -16.37
CA TYR A 134 -8.92 3.27 -15.39
C TYR A 134 -7.77 4.24 -15.13
N LEU A 135 -6.69 4.23 -15.93
CA LEU A 135 -5.86 5.42 -16.05
C LEU A 135 -6.76 6.53 -16.56
N ILE A 136 -7.04 7.53 -15.73
CA ILE A 136 -7.77 8.73 -16.16
C ILE A 136 -6.88 9.36 -17.24
N PRO A 137 -7.35 9.45 -18.51
CA PRO A 137 -6.51 9.94 -19.61
C PRO A 137 -5.89 11.32 -19.32
N GLU A 138 -6.55 12.14 -18.50
CA GLU A 138 -6.11 13.48 -18.10
C GLU A 138 -4.81 13.52 -17.26
N LEU A 139 -4.30 12.38 -16.79
CA LEU A 139 -3.01 12.29 -16.09
C LEU A 139 -1.87 11.68 -16.92
N VAL A 140 -2.19 11.10 -18.08
CA VAL A 140 -1.22 10.66 -19.07
C VAL A 140 -1.29 11.72 -20.15
N GLY A 141 -0.36 12.68 -20.15
CA GLY A 141 -0.39 13.86 -21.01
C GLY A 141 -0.28 13.56 -22.52
N GLU A 142 -1.27 12.88 -23.08
CA GLU A 142 -1.48 12.75 -24.50
C GLU A 142 -2.19 14.02 -24.95
N LYS A 143 -1.40 14.93 -25.52
CA LYS A 143 -1.93 15.97 -26.37
C LYS A 143 -2.64 15.28 -27.53
N GLU A 144 -3.93 15.54 -27.69
CA GLU A 144 -4.65 15.28 -28.92
C GLU A 144 -3.90 15.99 -30.06
N GLU A 145 -3.26 15.22 -30.94
CA GLU A 145 -2.78 15.74 -32.22
C GLU A 145 -3.96 15.76 -33.19
N GLU A 146 -4.27 16.97 -33.65
CA GLU A 146 -5.29 17.34 -34.64
C GLU A 146 -4.90 16.92 -36.06
#